data_AF-A0A1H9AQC2-F1
#
_entry.id   AF-A0A1H9AQC2-F1
#
_cell.length_a   1.000
_cell.length_b   1.000
_cell.length_c   1.000
_cell.angle_alpha   90.00
_cell.angle_beta   90.00
_cell.angle_gamma   90.00
#
_symmetry.space_group_name_H-M   'P 1'
#
loop_
_entity.id
_entity.type
_entity.pdbx_description
1 polymer ?
#
loop_
_entity_poly.entity_id
_entity_poly.type
_entity_poly.pdbx_seq_one_letter_code
_entity_poly.pdbx_strand_id
1 'polypeptide(L)'
;MTEQRSFKRLVRARMERTGESYTTARRHVLKDARPSGQMHDSWLLREVLDGEWSEPMLAGLAGGIGFMYFVFEYKGHAPMMTIVARHHPAPFIPTALQHAGIAHEVTSTTSARKAEQRLRAADGPVICLMGREKHPVGVAGVDGDTVTVLGGGGESTAAGTHVLPLDEFLVGWATAKHELISIGEQTAEPDVAKAVRMTCEHLTGPVLGNNFDVNFGFSGMRKLAKELRDKGKKGWAQRWAGTEDVVTRRLHDCLEVEYTAPSATRPLYAEFLTEAGLPGAHEFRESGRLWSEIARGGDYDELALKVDEARSVEERAIRRLMG
;
A
#
# COMPACT_ATOMS: atom_id res chain seq x y z
N MET A 1 14.22 19.34 -23.78
CA MET A 1 14.73 19.60 -22.41
C MET A 1 14.25 18.44 -21.55
N THR A 2 15.14 17.55 -21.16
CA THR A 2 14.82 16.14 -20.88
C THR A 2 14.30 15.87 -19.47
N GLU A 3 13.39 14.89 -19.35
CA GLU A 3 12.80 14.36 -18.11
C GLU A 3 13.84 13.97 -17.04
N GLN A 4 15.06 13.62 -17.46
CA GLN A 4 16.17 13.37 -16.52
C GLN A 4 16.55 14.59 -15.67
N ARG A 5 16.40 15.82 -16.19
CA ARG A 5 16.66 17.04 -15.41
C ARG A 5 15.57 17.32 -14.38
N SER A 6 14.32 16.99 -14.66
CA SER A 6 13.22 17.14 -13.70
C SER A 6 13.27 16.08 -12.61
N PHE A 7 13.60 14.82 -12.94
CA PHE A 7 13.71 13.74 -11.95
C PHE A 7 14.80 13.99 -10.90
N LYS A 8 16.04 14.32 -11.33
CA LYS A 8 17.14 14.64 -10.38
C LYS A 8 16.80 15.82 -9.47
N ARG A 9 16.00 16.78 -9.95
CA ARG A 9 15.52 17.91 -9.15
C ARG A 9 14.54 17.46 -8.07
N LEU A 10 13.59 16.57 -8.39
CA LEU A 10 12.65 16.01 -7.41
C LEU A 10 13.38 15.20 -6.33
N VAL A 11 14.36 14.37 -6.73
CA VAL A 11 15.19 13.62 -5.77
C VAL A 11 15.91 14.56 -4.82
N ARG A 12 16.57 15.60 -5.34
CA ARG A 12 17.30 16.58 -4.52
C ARG A 12 16.36 17.37 -3.59
N ALA A 13 15.20 17.81 -4.08
CA ALA A 13 14.22 18.52 -3.28
C ALA A 13 13.71 17.66 -2.09
N ARG A 14 13.52 16.36 -2.32
CA ARG A 14 13.16 15.43 -1.24
C ARG A 14 14.31 15.23 -0.26
N MET A 15 15.54 15.03 -0.73
CA MET A 15 16.71 14.92 0.15
C MET A 15 16.81 16.14 1.07
N GLU A 16 16.62 17.34 0.52
CA GLU A 16 16.66 18.59 1.28
C GLU A 16 15.54 18.68 2.32
N ARG A 17 14.33 18.24 1.97
CA ARG A 17 13.16 18.21 2.88
C ARG A 17 13.26 17.17 4.00
N THR A 18 13.92 16.04 3.76
CA THR A 18 13.83 14.84 4.62
C THR A 18 15.15 14.44 5.26
N GLY A 19 16.28 14.95 4.79
CA GLY A 19 17.61 14.49 5.17
C GLY A 19 17.98 13.09 4.64
N GLU A 20 17.16 12.53 3.75
CA GLU A 20 17.38 11.20 3.18
C GLU A 20 18.63 11.14 2.28
N SER A 21 19.29 9.96 2.24
CA SER A 21 20.33 9.70 1.23
C SER A 21 19.75 9.78 -0.18
N TYR A 22 20.58 10.12 -1.19
CA TYR A 22 20.15 10.20 -2.59
C TYR A 22 19.43 8.92 -3.05
N THR A 23 19.92 7.75 -2.65
CA THR A 23 19.33 6.46 -3.00
C THR A 23 17.95 6.25 -2.37
N THR A 24 17.76 6.70 -1.12
CA THR A 24 16.48 6.66 -0.42
C THR A 24 15.49 7.66 -1.03
N ALA A 25 15.92 8.91 -1.21
CA ALA A 25 15.10 9.95 -1.83
C ALA A 25 14.72 9.61 -3.27
N ARG A 26 15.64 9.02 -4.04
CA ARG A 26 15.37 8.54 -5.41
C ARG A 26 14.33 7.43 -5.42
N ARG A 27 14.43 6.48 -4.49
CA ARG A 27 13.42 5.42 -4.33
C ARG A 27 12.06 6.00 -4.00
N HIS A 28 12.00 7.00 -3.12
CA HIS A 28 10.75 7.64 -2.76
C HIS A 28 10.15 8.50 -3.88
N VAL A 29 10.98 9.19 -4.65
CA VAL A 29 10.50 9.92 -5.83
C VAL A 29 9.99 8.95 -6.90
N LEU A 30 10.59 7.77 -7.05
CA LEU A 30 10.04 6.70 -7.91
C LEU A 30 8.72 6.12 -7.35
N LYS A 31 8.53 6.13 -6.02
CA LYS A 31 7.30 5.70 -5.31
C LYS A 31 6.16 6.74 -5.39
N ASP A 32 6.50 8.03 -5.50
CA ASP A 32 5.59 9.18 -5.50
C ASP A 32 5.17 9.61 -6.92
N ALA A 33 5.48 8.81 -7.94
CA ALA A 33 5.07 9.07 -9.32
C ALA A 33 3.53 9.08 -9.49
N ARG A 34 2.79 8.41 -8.60
CA ARG A 34 1.32 8.31 -8.68
C ARG A 34 0.59 9.66 -8.65
N PRO A 35 -0.54 9.76 -9.37
CA PRO A 35 -1.55 10.77 -9.07
C PRO A 35 -1.93 10.75 -7.58
N SER A 36 -2.10 11.95 -7.00
CA SER A 36 -2.62 12.10 -5.63
C SER A 36 -3.97 11.39 -5.51
N GLY A 37 -4.15 10.53 -4.51
CA GLY A 37 -5.43 9.82 -4.34
C GLY A 37 -5.37 8.30 -4.48
N GLN A 38 -4.28 7.74 -5.03
CA GLN A 38 -4.24 6.34 -5.47
C GLN A 38 -3.32 5.46 -4.63
N MET A 39 -3.66 4.16 -4.53
CA MET A 39 -2.82 3.20 -3.85
C MET A 39 -1.79 2.61 -4.82
N HIS A 40 -0.52 2.54 -4.39
CA HIS A 40 0.63 2.15 -5.23
C HIS A 40 0.39 0.89 -6.04
N ASP A 41 0.05 -0.16 -5.32
CA ASP A 41 0.09 -1.48 -5.89
C ASP A 41 -1.09 -1.72 -6.85
N SER A 42 -2.28 -1.20 -6.56
CA SER A 42 -3.45 -1.32 -7.44
C SER A 42 -3.35 -0.42 -8.67
N TRP A 43 -2.86 0.81 -8.50
CA TRP A 43 -2.59 1.69 -9.63
C TRP A 43 -1.52 1.10 -10.54
N LEU A 44 -0.39 0.66 -9.98
CA LEU A 44 0.68 0.05 -10.76
C LEU A 44 0.17 -1.19 -11.51
N LEU A 45 -0.61 -2.04 -10.84
CA LEU A 45 -1.16 -3.23 -11.46
C LEU A 45 -2.11 -2.89 -12.62
N ARG A 46 -2.92 -1.83 -12.49
CA ARG A 46 -3.74 -1.32 -13.59
C ARG A 46 -2.90 -0.92 -14.80
N GLU A 47 -1.83 -0.15 -14.59
CA GLU A 47 -0.96 0.29 -15.68
C GLU A 47 -0.24 -0.88 -16.37
N VAL A 48 0.16 -1.89 -15.60
CA VAL A 48 0.79 -3.10 -16.12
C VAL A 48 -0.17 -3.96 -16.93
N LEU A 49 -1.47 -3.92 -16.60
CA LEU A 49 -2.56 -4.61 -17.31
C LEU A 49 -3.23 -3.74 -18.38
N ASP A 50 -2.54 -2.71 -18.87
CA ASP A 50 -2.98 -1.80 -19.94
C ASP A 50 -4.36 -1.14 -19.70
N GLY A 51 -4.74 -0.94 -18.43
CA GLY A 51 -5.97 -0.25 -18.06
C GLY A 51 -7.27 -1.01 -18.30
N GLU A 52 -7.23 -2.28 -18.70
CA GLU A 52 -8.44 -3.12 -18.86
C GLU A 52 -9.21 -3.30 -17.54
N TRP A 53 -8.52 -3.11 -16.42
CA TRP A 53 -9.07 -3.24 -15.07
C TRP A 53 -9.20 -1.88 -14.39
N SER A 54 -10.27 -1.68 -13.65
CA SER A 54 -10.37 -0.52 -12.76
C SER A 54 -9.40 -0.68 -11.56
N GLU A 55 -8.88 0.43 -11.05
CA GLU A 55 -8.08 0.40 -9.80
C GLU A 55 -8.89 -0.14 -8.61
N PRO A 56 -10.17 0.26 -8.40
CA PRO A 56 -11.00 -0.31 -7.34
C PRO A 56 -11.12 -1.83 -7.45
N MET A 57 -11.36 -2.38 -8.64
CA MET A 57 -11.49 -3.83 -8.84
C MET A 57 -10.22 -4.58 -8.42
N LEU A 58 -9.05 -4.13 -8.88
CA LEU A 58 -7.78 -4.74 -8.50
C LEU A 58 -7.49 -4.60 -7.01
N ALA A 59 -7.85 -3.46 -6.40
CA ALA A 59 -7.71 -3.26 -4.97
C ALA A 59 -8.60 -4.18 -4.15
N GLY A 60 -9.86 -4.34 -4.54
CA GLY A 60 -10.80 -5.28 -3.93
C GLY A 60 -10.36 -6.73 -4.07
N LEU A 61 -9.93 -7.14 -5.27
CA LEU A 61 -9.42 -8.50 -5.53
C LEU A 61 -8.16 -8.82 -4.70
N ALA A 62 -7.35 -7.82 -4.36
CA ALA A 62 -6.22 -8.00 -3.45
C ALA A 62 -6.62 -8.21 -1.97
N GLY A 63 -7.91 -8.19 -1.65
CA GLY A 63 -8.47 -8.19 -0.29
C GLY A 63 -8.82 -6.79 0.24
N GLY A 64 -8.58 -5.72 -0.53
CA GLY A 64 -9.02 -4.37 -0.22
C GLY A 64 -8.52 -3.85 1.13
N ILE A 65 -9.44 -3.67 2.06
CA ILE A 65 -9.20 -3.07 3.37
C ILE A 65 -8.72 -4.09 4.40
N GLY A 66 -8.00 -3.58 5.39
CA GLY A 66 -7.63 -4.31 6.58
C GLY A 66 -7.37 -3.34 7.72
N PHE A 67 -6.85 -3.87 8.82
CA PHE A 67 -6.34 -3.04 9.89
C PHE A 67 -5.22 -3.75 10.63
N MET A 68 -4.09 -3.08 10.78
CA MET A 68 -2.99 -3.47 11.65
C MET A 68 -2.65 -2.29 12.54
N TYR A 69 -2.42 -2.47 13.83
CA TYR A 69 -1.94 -1.42 14.72
C TYR A 69 -0.84 -1.92 15.66
N PHE A 70 0.38 -1.43 15.43
CA PHE A 70 1.54 -1.73 16.25
C PHE A 70 2.18 -0.48 16.83
N VAL A 71 2.74 -0.64 18.03
CA VAL A 71 3.64 0.31 18.67
C VAL A 71 4.93 -0.45 18.97
N PHE A 72 6.04 0.10 18.50
CA PHE A 72 7.38 -0.44 18.65
C PHE A 72 8.20 0.49 19.56
N GLU A 73 8.76 -0.09 20.62
CA GLU A 73 9.58 0.62 21.59
C GLU A 73 10.96 -0.05 21.63
N TYR A 74 11.97 0.68 21.16
CA TYR A 74 13.36 0.21 21.16
C TYR A 74 14.22 1.14 22.02
N LYS A 75 15.16 0.56 22.77
CA LYS A 75 16.08 1.34 23.61
C LYS A 75 16.81 2.40 22.76
N GLY A 76 16.79 3.65 23.21
CA GLY A 76 17.45 4.77 22.54
C GLY A 76 16.71 5.34 21.33
N HIS A 77 15.48 4.91 21.06
CA HIS A 77 14.65 5.42 19.97
C HIS A 77 13.31 5.90 20.53
N ALA A 78 12.74 6.95 19.93
CA ALA A 78 11.36 7.35 20.24
C ALA A 78 10.38 6.22 19.87
N PRO A 79 9.28 6.04 20.62
CA PRO A 79 8.26 5.04 20.27
C PRO A 79 7.75 5.27 18.84
N MET A 80 7.68 4.20 18.05
CA MET A 80 7.20 4.24 16.68
C MET A 80 5.86 3.54 16.58
N MET A 81 4.96 4.10 15.79
CA MET A 81 3.65 3.52 15.53
C MET A 81 3.52 3.21 14.06
N THR A 82 2.78 2.15 13.74
CA THR A 82 2.38 1.86 12.38
C THR A 82 0.95 1.36 12.36
N ILE A 83 0.15 1.98 11.49
CA ILE A 83 -1.12 1.45 11.05
C ILE A 83 -0.98 1.01 9.59
N VAL A 84 -1.51 -0.16 9.27
CA VAL A 84 -1.70 -0.60 7.88
C VAL A 84 -3.18 -0.84 7.68
N ALA A 85 -3.80 -0.01 6.82
CA ALA A 85 -5.24 0.01 6.66
C ALA A 85 -5.74 -0.76 5.43
N ARG A 86 -4.83 -1.47 4.76
CA ARG A 86 -5.14 -2.41 3.67
C ARG A 86 -5.01 -3.85 4.11
N HIS A 87 -5.47 -4.75 3.25
CA HIS A 87 -5.26 -6.18 3.44
C HIS A 87 -3.77 -6.55 3.53
N HIS A 88 -3.46 -7.41 4.51
CA HIS A 88 -2.15 -8.00 4.81
C HIS A 88 -2.41 -9.22 5.72
N PRO A 89 -1.48 -10.20 5.87
CA PRO A 89 -0.08 -10.21 5.44
C PRO A 89 0.15 -10.71 4.01
N ALA A 90 -0.89 -11.19 3.31
CA ALA A 90 -0.71 -11.73 1.97
C ALA A 90 -0.13 -10.67 1.02
N PRO A 91 0.75 -11.06 0.07
CA PRO A 91 1.36 -10.13 -0.85
C PRO A 91 0.31 -9.59 -1.83
N PHE A 92 0.13 -8.28 -1.81
CA PHE A 92 -0.97 -7.59 -2.50
C PHE A 92 -1.11 -7.97 -3.99
N ILE A 93 -0.03 -7.82 -4.77
CA ILE A 93 -0.06 -8.02 -6.23
C ILE A 93 -0.35 -9.49 -6.61
N PRO A 94 0.37 -10.49 -6.06
CA PRO A 94 0.02 -11.89 -6.31
C PRO A 94 -1.41 -12.24 -5.91
N THR A 95 -1.91 -11.72 -4.78
CA THR A 95 -3.31 -11.97 -4.36
C THR A 95 -4.31 -11.38 -5.35
N ALA A 96 -4.09 -10.14 -5.82
CA ALA A 96 -4.93 -9.52 -6.84
C ALA A 96 -4.96 -10.35 -8.14
N LEU A 97 -3.77 -10.71 -8.67
CA LEU A 97 -3.64 -11.52 -9.89
C LEU A 97 -4.30 -12.89 -9.75
N GLN A 98 -4.12 -13.55 -8.59
CA GLN A 98 -4.74 -14.84 -8.30
C GLN A 98 -6.27 -14.74 -8.32
N HIS A 99 -6.86 -13.76 -7.63
CA HIS A 99 -8.31 -13.59 -7.61
C HIS A 99 -8.86 -13.03 -8.92
N ALA A 100 -8.06 -12.34 -9.73
CA ALA A 100 -8.42 -11.92 -11.08
C ALA A 100 -8.39 -13.07 -12.09
N GLY A 101 -7.88 -14.25 -11.71
CA GLY A 101 -7.70 -15.38 -12.62
C GLY A 101 -6.56 -15.19 -13.62
N ILE A 102 -5.62 -14.27 -13.34
CA ILE A 102 -4.51 -13.92 -14.22
C ILE A 102 -3.28 -14.78 -13.88
N ALA A 103 -2.76 -15.49 -14.88
CA ALA A 103 -1.56 -16.29 -14.73
C ALA A 103 -0.37 -15.39 -14.36
N HIS A 104 0.41 -15.80 -13.38
CA HIS A 104 1.60 -15.06 -12.97
C HIS A 104 2.65 -15.98 -12.34
N GLU A 105 3.92 -15.59 -12.42
CA GLU A 105 5.01 -16.29 -11.76
C GLU A 105 5.86 -15.31 -10.95
N VAL A 106 6.10 -15.64 -9.67
CA VAL A 106 7.04 -14.90 -8.82
C VAL A 106 8.37 -15.63 -8.83
N THR A 107 9.38 -15.04 -9.48
CA THR A 107 10.73 -15.60 -9.51
C THR A 107 11.67 -14.77 -8.65
N SER A 108 12.67 -15.43 -8.06
CA SER A 108 13.77 -14.73 -7.39
C SER A 108 15.14 -15.28 -7.76
N THR A 109 16.18 -14.44 -7.69
CA THR A 109 17.57 -14.86 -7.84
C THR A 109 18.51 -13.91 -7.12
N THR A 110 19.68 -14.38 -6.69
CA THR A 110 20.78 -13.54 -6.18
C THR A 110 21.81 -13.19 -7.25
N SER A 111 21.69 -13.74 -8.46
CA SER A 111 22.62 -13.48 -9.57
C SER A 111 22.12 -12.34 -10.43
N ALA A 112 22.85 -11.21 -10.43
CA ALA A 112 22.55 -10.05 -11.27
C ALA A 112 22.46 -10.42 -12.76
N ARG A 113 23.38 -11.27 -13.25
CA ARG A 113 23.36 -11.78 -14.63
C ARG A 113 22.07 -12.54 -14.95
N LYS A 114 21.62 -13.43 -14.07
CA LYS A 114 20.36 -14.18 -14.28
C LYS A 114 19.15 -13.26 -14.19
N ALA A 115 19.18 -12.26 -13.30
CA ALA A 115 18.12 -11.28 -13.16
C ALA A 115 17.96 -10.43 -14.43
N GLU A 116 19.07 -9.92 -14.96
CA GLU A 116 19.10 -9.19 -16.23
C GLU A 116 18.61 -10.06 -17.39
N GLN A 117 19.09 -11.31 -17.48
CA GLN A 117 18.65 -12.23 -18.52
C GLN A 117 17.14 -12.47 -18.48
N ARG A 118 16.55 -12.64 -17.28
CA ARG A 118 15.10 -12.80 -17.11
C ARG A 118 14.35 -11.53 -17.50
N LEU A 119 14.84 -10.37 -17.09
CA LEU A 119 14.21 -9.09 -17.42
C LEU A 119 14.19 -8.84 -18.93
N ARG A 120 15.28 -9.18 -19.62
CA ARG A 120 15.38 -9.06 -21.09
C ARG A 120 14.54 -10.09 -21.85
N ALA A 121 14.29 -11.25 -21.24
CA ALA A 121 13.53 -12.34 -21.85
C ALA A 121 12.03 -12.28 -21.56
N ALA A 122 11.54 -11.23 -20.87
CA ALA A 122 10.13 -11.06 -20.61
C ALA A 122 9.40 -10.66 -21.91
N ASP A 123 8.33 -11.38 -22.23
CA ASP A 123 7.53 -11.15 -23.45
C ASP A 123 6.54 -9.97 -23.31
N GLY A 124 6.47 -9.35 -22.13
CA GLY A 124 5.60 -8.22 -21.84
C GLY A 124 5.97 -7.53 -20.52
N PRO A 125 5.13 -6.60 -20.04
CA PRO A 125 5.37 -5.89 -18.79
C PRO A 125 5.55 -6.83 -17.58
N VAL A 126 6.51 -6.50 -16.72
CA VAL A 126 6.80 -7.24 -15.48
C VAL A 126 6.83 -6.29 -14.29
N ILE A 127 6.75 -6.84 -13.08
CA ILE A 127 6.89 -6.06 -11.84
C ILE A 127 8.15 -6.51 -11.10
N CYS A 128 9.10 -5.60 -10.92
CA CYS A 128 10.32 -5.82 -10.14
C CYS A 128 10.13 -5.29 -8.72
N LEU A 129 10.45 -6.11 -7.71
CA LEU A 129 10.41 -5.66 -6.31
C LEU A 129 11.77 -5.07 -5.91
N MET A 130 11.78 -3.76 -5.69
CA MET A 130 12.98 -2.96 -5.50
C MET A 130 13.27 -2.71 -4.01
N GLY A 131 14.55 -2.80 -3.64
CA GLY A 131 14.99 -2.48 -2.28
C GLY A 131 14.59 -3.50 -1.21
N ARG A 132 15.02 -3.25 0.03
CA ARG A 132 14.76 -4.15 1.18
C ARG A 132 13.27 -4.25 1.53
N GLU A 133 12.51 -3.20 1.25
CA GLU A 133 11.07 -3.12 1.48
C GLU A 133 10.25 -3.72 0.33
N LYS A 134 10.91 -4.28 -0.70
CA LYS A 134 10.26 -4.92 -1.85
C LYS A 134 9.23 -4.03 -2.54
N HIS A 135 9.58 -2.77 -2.78
CA HIS A 135 8.70 -1.81 -3.42
C HIS A 135 8.47 -2.18 -4.89
N PRO A 136 7.22 -2.39 -5.34
CA PRO A 136 6.98 -2.87 -6.70
C PRO A 136 7.14 -1.73 -7.72
N VAL A 137 7.82 -2.04 -8.82
CA VAL A 137 8.06 -1.13 -9.94
C VAL A 137 7.75 -1.87 -11.24
N GLY A 138 6.87 -1.30 -12.06
CA GLY A 138 6.53 -1.87 -13.37
C GLY A 138 7.63 -1.59 -14.38
N VAL A 139 7.99 -2.59 -15.17
CA VAL A 139 8.94 -2.48 -16.27
C VAL A 139 8.24 -2.92 -17.54
N ALA A 140 8.11 -2.01 -18.50
CA ALA A 140 7.50 -2.28 -19.79
C ALA A 140 8.41 -3.10 -20.72
N GLY A 141 9.73 -2.94 -20.57
CA GLY A 141 10.71 -3.67 -21.37
C GLY A 141 12.13 -3.14 -21.23
N VAL A 142 13.05 -3.80 -21.92
CA VAL A 142 14.47 -3.43 -21.99
C VAL A 142 14.84 -3.28 -23.47
N ASP A 143 15.44 -2.14 -23.82
CA ASP A 143 15.97 -1.87 -25.16
C ASP A 143 17.45 -1.48 -25.07
N GLY A 144 18.33 -2.30 -25.65
CA GLY A 144 19.78 -2.12 -25.57
C GLY A 144 20.29 -2.02 -24.13
N ASP A 145 20.82 -0.85 -23.77
CA ASP A 145 21.36 -0.49 -22.45
C ASP A 145 20.37 0.33 -21.61
N THR A 146 19.10 0.39 -22.01
CA THR A 146 18.04 1.13 -21.31
C THR A 146 16.89 0.24 -20.87
N VAL A 147 16.19 0.67 -19.81
CA VAL A 147 14.98 0.04 -19.30
C VAL A 147 13.85 1.06 -19.25
N THR A 148 12.67 0.66 -19.71
CA THR A 148 11.46 1.47 -19.68
C THR A 148 10.65 1.08 -18.45
N VAL A 149 10.57 1.99 -17.48
CA VAL A 149 9.82 1.84 -16.24
C VAL A 149 8.45 2.51 -16.39
N LEU A 150 7.40 1.83 -15.93
CA LEU A 150 6.06 2.41 -15.84
C LEU A 150 6.05 3.43 -14.69
N GLY A 151 5.73 4.68 -15.00
CA GLY A 151 5.64 5.80 -14.07
C GLY A 151 4.23 6.34 -13.95
N GLY A 152 3.92 6.92 -12.79
CA GLY A 152 2.81 7.84 -12.68
C GLY A 152 3.32 9.24 -13.03
N GLY A 153 2.51 10.03 -13.71
CA GLY A 153 2.84 11.43 -13.91
C GLY A 153 2.74 12.19 -12.58
N GLY A 154 3.88 12.66 -12.07
CA GLY A 154 3.87 13.68 -11.01
C GLY A 154 3.32 15.00 -11.55
N GLU A 155 2.37 15.62 -10.83
CA GLU A 155 1.69 16.94 -10.99
C GLU A 155 1.28 17.44 -12.39
N SER A 156 1.69 16.81 -13.50
CA SER A 156 1.31 17.20 -14.84
C SER A 156 1.53 16.04 -15.81
N THR A 157 0.44 15.63 -16.45
CA THR A 157 0.31 14.69 -17.57
C THR A 157 0.26 13.19 -17.24
N ALA A 158 -0.34 12.44 -18.16
CA ALA A 158 -0.91 11.10 -18.02
C ALA A 158 0.08 10.01 -17.58
N ALA A 159 -0.42 8.79 -17.39
CA ALA A 159 0.35 7.55 -17.36
C ALA A 159 1.57 7.66 -18.30
N GLY A 160 2.78 7.64 -17.72
CA GLY A 160 4.00 7.98 -18.43
C GLY A 160 5.01 6.87 -18.26
N THR A 161 5.84 6.63 -19.27
CA THR A 161 7.00 5.75 -19.13
C THR A 161 8.24 6.58 -18.86
N HIS A 162 9.18 6.03 -18.10
CA HIS A 162 10.48 6.63 -17.85
C HIS A 162 11.58 5.70 -18.35
N VAL A 163 12.46 6.22 -19.20
CA VAL A 163 13.61 5.49 -19.69
C VAL A 163 14.82 5.78 -18.79
N LEU A 164 15.44 4.73 -18.27
CA LEU A 164 16.62 4.81 -17.40
C LEU A 164 17.73 3.91 -17.94
N PRO A 165 19.01 4.21 -17.64
CA PRO A 165 20.10 3.27 -17.89
C PRO A 165 19.85 1.94 -17.15
N LEU A 166 20.03 0.82 -17.85
CA LEU A 166 19.77 -0.51 -17.31
C LEU A 166 20.68 -0.83 -16.12
N ASP A 167 21.96 -0.43 -16.18
CA ASP A 167 22.91 -0.63 -15.09
C ASP A 167 22.46 0.08 -13.80
N GLU A 168 21.99 1.33 -13.90
CA GLU A 168 21.44 2.10 -12.78
C GLU A 168 20.21 1.40 -12.18
N PHE A 169 19.34 0.85 -13.02
CA PHE A 169 18.18 0.08 -12.56
C PHE A 169 18.58 -1.20 -11.83
N LEU A 170 19.51 -1.98 -12.39
CA LEU A 170 19.99 -3.23 -11.80
C LEU A 170 20.64 -3.00 -10.43
N VAL A 171 21.40 -1.91 -10.25
CA VAL A 171 21.96 -1.52 -8.94
C VAL A 171 20.84 -1.25 -7.92
N GLY A 172 19.77 -0.57 -8.32
CA GLY A 172 18.63 -0.28 -7.44
C GLY A 172 17.81 -1.52 -7.06
N TRP A 173 17.75 -2.51 -7.95
CA TRP A 173 16.99 -3.76 -7.75
C TRP A 173 17.68 -4.69 -6.74
N ALA A 174 19.01 -4.71 -6.74
CA ALA A 174 19.83 -5.74 -6.08
C ALA A 174 20.20 -5.45 -4.61
N THR A 175 19.23 -5.41 -3.68
CA THR A 175 19.57 -5.22 -2.25
C THR A 175 19.67 -6.50 -1.41
N ALA A 176 19.07 -7.61 -1.86
CA ALA A 176 19.25 -8.94 -1.27
C ALA A 176 18.94 -10.06 -2.29
N LYS A 177 17.83 -9.93 -3.01
CA LYS A 177 17.42 -10.80 -4.13
C LYS A 177 16.77 -9.92 -5.21
N HIS A 178 16.93 -10.32 -6.45
CA HIS A 178 16.16 -9.81 -7.58
C HIS A 178 14.86 -10.59 -7.65
N GLU A 179 13.76 -9.97 -7.24
CA GLU A 179 12.42 -10.56 -7.30
C GLU A 179 11.63 -9.89 -8.43
N LEU A 180 11.02 -10.73 -9.27
CA LEU A 180 10.29 -10.36 -10.48
C LEU A 180 8.96 -11.11 -10.50
N ILE A 181 7.88 -10.42 -10.86
CA ILE A 181 6.57 -10.99 -11.14
C ILE A 181 6.34 -10.86 -12.64
N SER A 182 6.26 -11.99 -13.34
CA SER A 182 5.78 -12.03 -14.73
C SER A 182 4.27 -12.19 -14.73
N ILE A 183 3.62 -11.57 -15.73
CA ILE A 183 2.17 -11.56 -15.88
C ILE A 183 1.85 -12.17 -17.24
N GLY A 184 0.93 -13.13 -17.23
CA GLY A 184 0.43 -13.80 -18.43
C GLY A 184 -1.04 -13.48 -18.67
N GLU A 185 -1.71 -14.35 -19.43
CA GLU A 185 -3.11 -14.17 -19.81
C GLU A 185 -4.08 -14.43 -18.64
N GLN A 186 -5.29 -13.87 -18.77
CA GLN A 186 -6.40 -14.25 -17.90
C GLN A 186 -6.90 -15.65 -18.28
N THR A 187 -6.91 -16.54 -17.30
CA THR A 187 -7.24 -17.97 -17.46
C THR A 187 -8.57 -18.36 -16.83
N ALA A 188 -9.17 -17.45 -16.04
CA ALA A 188 -10.44 -17.68 -15.34
C ALA A 188 -11.15 -16.35 -15.04
N GLU A 189 -12.46 -16.45 -14.77
CA GLU A 189 -13.27 -15.33 -14.27
C GLU A 189 -12.79 -14.85 -12.89
N PRO A 190 -12.97 -13.55 -12.56
CA PRO A 190 -12.55 -13.01 -11.27
C PRO A 190 -13.37 -13.58 -10.11
N ASP A 191 -12.70 -14.06 -9.05
CA ASP A 191 -13.33 -14.59 -7.83
C ASP A 191 -13.55 -13.49 -6.79
N VAL A 192 -14.47 -12.57 -7.10
CA VAL A 192 -14.89 -11.45 -6.24
C VAL A 192 -15.38 -11.97 -4.88
N ALA A 193 -16.12 -13.07 -4.85
CA ALA A 193 -16.68 -13.62 -3.63
C ALA A 193 -15.58 -14.10 -2.66
N LYS A 194 -14.52 -14.72 -3.16
CA LYS A 194 -13.37 -15.11 -2.34
C LYS A 194 -12.58 -13.92 -1.82
N ALA A 195 -12.39 -12.89 -2.64
CA ALA A 195 -11.73 -11.66 -2.20
C ALA A 195 -12.51 -10.98 -1.05
N VAL A 196 -13.84 -10.86 -1.18
CA VAL A 196 -14.70 -10.28 -0.14
C VAL A 196 -14.71 -11.14 1.13
N ARG A 197 -14.80 -12.47 1.01
CA ARG A 197 -14.70 -13.38 2.17
C ARG A 197 -13.40 -13.17 2.93
N MET A 198 -12.27 -13.09 2.21
CA MET A 198 -10.96 -12.83 2.82
C MET A 198 -10.94 -11.51 3.59
N THR A 199 -11.50 -10.43 3.04
CA THR A 199 -11.65 -9.15 3.74
C THR A 199 -12.45 -9.31 5.05
N CYS A 200 -13.60 -9.97 4.98
CA CYS A 200 -14.47 -10.19 6.15
C CYS A 200 -13.77 -11.03 7.23
N GLU A 201 -13.12 -12.12 6.84
CA GLU A 201 -12.38 -13.01 7.73
C GLU A 201 -11.23 -12.26 8.43
N HIS A 202 -10.46 -11.46 7.72
CA HIS A 202 -9.32 -10.74 8.29
C HIS A 202 -9.71 -9.49 9.12
N LEU A 203 -10.91 -8.93 8.92
CA LEU A 203 -11.42 -7.88 9.81
C LEU A 203 -12.03 -8.44 11.10
N THR A 204 -12.65 -9.62 11.04
CA THR A 204 -13.45 -10.16 12.16
C THR A 204 -12.75 -11.27 12.95
N GLY A 205 -11.88 -12.03 12.30
CA GLY A 205 -11.23 -13.22 12.84
C GLY A 205 -9.71 -13.06 13.04
N PRO A 206 -9.03 -14.16 13.41
CA PRO A 206 -7.58 -14.19 13.48
C PRO A 206 -6.96 -14.09 12.08
N VAL A 207 -5.88 -13.32 11.94
CA VAL A 207 -5.14 -13.12 10.68
C VAL A 207 -3.87 -13.97 10.65
N LEU A 208 -3.15 -14.05 11.77
CA LEU A 208 -1.91 -14.80 11.91
C LEU A 208 -2.07 -16.11 12.68
N GLY A 209 -3.20 -16.30 13.37
CA GLY A 209 -3.47 -17.49 14.18
C GLY A 209 -2.60 -17.57 15.44
N ASN A 210 -2.24 -16.43 16.02
CA ASN A 210 -1.36 -16.35 17.19
C ASN A 210 -1.63 -15.09 18.04
N ASN A 211 -0.86 -14.90 19.11
CA ASN A 211 -1.07 -13.81 20.06
C ASN A 211 -0.97 -12.39 19.45
N PHE A 212 -0.42 -12.24 18.25
CA PHE A 212 -0.37 -10.95 17.56
C PHE A 212 -1.72 -10.53 16.96
N ASP A 213 -2.71 -11.41 16.85
CA ASP A 213 -4.05 -11.12 16.28
C ASP A 213 -4.79 -9.99 16.99
N VAL A 214 -4.42 -9.68 18.24
CA VAL A 214 -4.93 -8.50 18.97
C VAL A 214 -4.61 -7.16 18.29
N ASN A 215 -3.67 -7.15 17.34
CA ASN A 215 -3.27 -5.96 16.58
C ASN A 215 -3.99 -5.84 15.23
N PHE A 216 -4.83 -6.81 14.86
CA PHE A 216 -5.40 -6.92 13.52
C PHE A 216 -6.92 -6.73 13.50
N GLY A 217 -7.44 -6.30 12.36
CA GLY A 217 -8.87 -6.11 12.12
C GLY A 217 -9.54 -5.24 13.18
N PHE A 218 -10.78 -5.57 13.51
CA PHE A 218 -11.54 -4.88 14.56
C PHE A 218 -10.91 -5.02 15.95
N SER A 219 -10.10 -6.06 16.18
CA SER A 219 -9.33 -6.22 17.43
C SER A 219 -8.26 -5.13 17.56
N GLY A 220 -7.50 -4.90 16.48
CA GLY A 220 -6.53 -3.82 16.38
C GLY A 220 -7.18 -2.44 16.54
N MET A 221 -8.35 -2.22 15.95
CA MET A 221 -9.08 -0.96 16.10
C MET A 221 -9.51 -0.72 17.55
N ARG A 222 -10.03 -1.75 18.25
CA ARG A 222 -10.33 -1.67 19.69
C ARG A 222 -9.08 -1.37 20.51
N LYS A 223 -7.94 -1.99 20.17
CA LYS A 223 -6.66 -1.74 20.82
C LYS A 223 -6.22 -0.28 20.62
N LEU A 224 -6.32 0.25 19.40
CA LEU A 224 -6.02 1.66 19.11
C LEU A 224 -6.88 2.61 19.95
N ALA A 225 -8.21 2.45 19.91
CA ALA A 225 -9.13 3.28 20.69
C ALA A 225 -8.83 3.22 22.20
N LYS A 226 -8.51 2.02 22.72
CA LYS A 226 -8.12 1.84 24.12
C LYS A 226 -6.84 2.61 24.46
N GLU A 227 -5.80 2.52 23.63
CA GLU A 227 -4.52 3.18 23.91
C GLU A 227 -4.57 4.71 23.70
N LEU A 228 -5.49 5.21 22.86
CA LEU A 228 -5.78 6.64 22.76
C LEU A 228 -6.41 7.19 24.05
N ARG A 229 -7.36 6.46 24.65
CA ARG A 229 -8.01 6.85 25.92
C ARG A 229 -7.14 6.65 27.17
N ASP A 230 -6.19 5.71 27.10
CA ASP A 230 -5.37 5.33 28.25
C ASP A 230 -4.53 6.53 28.72
N LYS A 231 -4.58 6.83 30.02
CA LYS A 231 -3.80 7.89 30.66
C LYS A 231 -2.54 7.35 31.37
N GLY A 232 -2.37 6.04 31.41
CA GLY A 232 -1.22 5.36 31.96
C GLY A 232 -0.05 5.25 30.96
N LYS A 233 0.98 4.48 31.33
CA LYS A 233 2.24 4.36 30.56
C LYS A 233 2.06 3.82 29.13
N LYS A 234 0.97 3.09 28.85
CA LYS A 234 0.64 2.57 27.51
C LYS A 234 -0.24 3.54 26.72
N GLY A 235 -0.66 4.65 27.33
CA GLY A 235 -1.43 5.69 26.69
C GLY A 235 -0.61 6.51 25.73
N TRP A 236 -1.24 6.97 24.64
CA TRP A 236 -0.59 7.86 23.69
C TRP A 236 -0.07 9.15 24.33
N ALA A 237 -0.85 9.72 25.26
CA ALA A 237 -0.49 10.91 26.02
C ALA A 237 0.82 10.77 26.81
N GLN A 238 1.15 9.56 27.27
CA GLN A 238 2.39 9.30 28.01
C GLN A 238 3.53 8.86 27.09
N ARG A 239 3.24 8.03 26.07
CA ARG A 239 4.26 7.49 25.16
C ARG A 239 4.91 8.56 24.29
N TRP A 240 4.13 9.54 23.84
CA TRP A 240 4.59 10.59 22.93
C TRP A 240 4.59 11.97 23.56
N ALA A 241 4.58 12.07 24.89
CA ALA A 241 4.66 13.35 25.61
C ALA A 241 5.87 14.17 25.12
N GLY A 242 5.60 15.36 24.57
CA GLY A 242 6.62 16.25 23.99
C GLY A 242 7.07 15.91 22.56
N THR A 243 6.42 14.94 21.91
CA THR A 243 6.65 14.55 20.50
C THR A 243 5.32 14.25 19.78
N GLU A 244 4.25 14.93 20.18
CA GLU A 244 2.89 14.71 19.69
C GLU A 244 2.79 14.95 18.17
N ASP A 245 3.52 15.93 17.65
CA ASP A 245 3.57 16.25 16.22
C ASP A 245 4.14 15.11 15.38
N VAL A 246 5.12 14.36 15.90
CA VAL A 246 5.73 13.22 15.23
C VAL A 246 4.71 12.09 15.09
N VAL A 247 3.98 11.77 16.17
CA VAL A 247 2.98 10.69 16.13
C VAL A 247 1.75 11.08 15.32
N THR A 248 1.32 12.35 15.36
CA THR A 248 0.24 12.84 14.50
C THR A 248 0.62 12.79 13.02
N ARG A 249 1.85 13.16 12.66
CA ARG A 249 2.34 13.02 11.27
C ARG A 249 2.40 11.56 10.85
N ARG A 250 2.88 10.68 11.73
CA ARG A 250 2.90 9.24 11.44
C ARG A 250 1.49 8.66 11.27
N LEU A 251 0.52 9.12 12.07
CA LEU A 251 -0.89 8.75 11.94
C LEU A 251 -1.44 9.16 10.57
N HIS A 252 -1.17 10.40 10.14
CA HIS A 252 -1.51 10.88 8.80
C HIS A 252 -0.87 9.99 7.72
N ASP A 253 0.45 9.77 7.80
CA ASP A 253 1.16 8.98 6.81
C ASP A 253 0.56 7.57 6.69
N CYS A 254 0.26 6.89 7.80
CA CYS A 254 -0.33 5.56 7.79
C CYS A 254 -1.77 5.48 7.25
N LEU A 255 -2.55 6.55 7.36
CA LEU A 255 -3.97 6.57 6.97
C LEU A 255 -4.22 7.23 5.61
N GLU A 256 -3.26 8.00 5.09
CA GLU A 256 -3.43 8.79 3.87
C GLU A 256 -2.39 8.50 2.78
N VAL A 257 -1.23 7.92 3.12
CA VAL A 257 -0.06 7.90 2.20
C VAL A 257 0.62 6.53 2.10
N GLU A 258 1.04 5.97 3.22
CA GLU A 258 1.90 4.79 3.27
C GLU A 258 1.09 3.51 3.39
N TYR A 259 1.32 2.59 2.45
CA TYR A 259 0.68 1.27 2.39
C TYR A 259 -0.85 1.33 2.32
N THR A 260 -1.42 2.47 1.95
CA THR A 260 -2.86 2.68 1.89
C THR A 260 -3.19 3.69 0.79
N ALA A 261 -4.40 3.62 0.23
CA ALA A 261 -5.01 4.78 -0.42
C ALA A 261 -5.54 5.76 0.65
N PRO A 262 -5.74 7.05 0.31
CA PRO A 262 -6.38 8.02 1.19
C PRO A 262 -7.65 7.54 1.89
N SER A 263 -7.92 8.14 3.04
CA SER A 263 -9.03 7.74 3.91
C SER A 263 -8.96 6.25 4.29
N ALA A 264 -7.75 5.77 4.56
CA ALA A 264 -7.48 4.40 4.96
C ALA A 264 -7.97 3.33 3.96
N THR A 265 -7.93 3.61 2.64
CA THR A 265 -8.41 2.72 1.54
C THR A 265 -9.92 2.46 1.52
N ARG A 266 -10.69 3.00 2.46
CA ARG A 266 -12.13 2.72 2.57
C ARG A 266 -12.93 3.21 1.35
N PRO A 267 -12.71 4.43 0.80
CA PRO A 267 -13.41 4.87 -0.40
C PRO A 267 -13.13 3.98 -1.62
N LEU A 268 -11.86 3.58 -1.81
CA LEU A 268 -11.47 2.70 -2.91
C LEU A 268 -12.15 1.33 -2.81
N TYR A 269 -12.28 0.78 -1.60
CA TYR A 269 -13.02 -0.45 -1.38
C TYR A 269 -14.55 -0.27 -1.56
N ALA A 270 -15.10 0.89 -1.22
CA ALA A 270 -16.51 1.19 -1.50
C ALA A 270 -16.82 1.28 -3.00
N GLU A 271 -15.89 1.80 -3.80
CA GLU A 271 -15.98 1.79 -5.26
C GLU A 271 -15.95 0.36 -5.79
N PHE A 272 -15.03 -0.47 -5.32
CA PHE A 272 -15.01 -1.91 -5.64
C PHE A 272 -16.34 -2.59 -5.35
N LEU A 273 -16.91 -2.41 -4.16
CA LEU A 273 -18.20 -3.00 -3.81
C LEU A 273 -19.33 -2.49 -4.70
N THR A 274 -19.27 -1.21 -5.11
CA THR A 274 -20.24 -0.62 -6.05
C THR A 274 -20.13 -1.27 -7.42
N GLU A 275 -18.91 -1.40 -7.96
CA GLU A 275 -18.64 -2.06 -9.24
C GLU A 275 -19.05 -3.54 -9.24
N ALA A 276 -18.84 -4.23 -8.11
CA ALA A 276 -19.22 -5.63 -7.93
C ALA A 276 -20.72 -5.84 -7.64
N GLY A 277 -21.52 -4.77 -7.48
CA GLY A 277 -22.93 -4.87 -7.12
C GLY A 277 -23.20 -5.40 -5.71
N LEU A 278 -22.26 -5.17 -4.78
CA LEU A 278 -22.30 -5.68 -3.40
C LEU A 278 -22.73 -4.60 -2.38
N PRO A 279 -23.33 -4.99 -1.24
CA PRO A 279 -23.73 -4.04 -0.20
C PRO A 279 -22.53 -3.48 0.57
N GLY A 280 -22.76 -2.44 1.38
CA GLY A 280 -21.75 -1.92 2.31
C GLY A 280 -20.94 -0.72 1.80
N ALA A 281 -21.09 -0.34 0.52
CA ALA A 281 -20.35 0.78 -0.06
C ALA A 281 -20.63 2.12 0.66
N HIS A 282 -21.88 2.37 1.08
CA HIS A 282 -22.21 3.59 1.84
C HIS A 282 -21.45 3.64 3.17
N GLU A 283 -21.49 2.56 3.95
CA GLU A 283 -20.81 2.45 5.24
C GLU A 283 -19.29 2.64 5.09
N PHE A 284 -18.67 2.06 4.06
CA PHE A 284 -17.23 2.27 3.87
C PHE A 284 -16.90 3.70 3.44
N ARG A 285 -17.73 4.40 2.66
CA ARG A 285 -17.52 5.84 2.40
C ARG A 285 -17.62 6.67 3.69
N GLU A 286 -18.60 6.37 4.53
CA GLU A 286 -18.77 6.99 5.85
C GLU A 286 -17.55 6.75 6.75
N SER A 287 -17.10 5.50 6.85
CA SER A 287 -15.89 5.14 7.61
C SER A 287 -14.65 5.84 7.06
N GLY A 288 -14.51 5.94 5.73
CA GLY A 288 -13.41 6.70 5.11
C GLY A 288 -13.37 8.16 5.58
N ARG A 289 -14.53 8.81 5.67
CA ARG A 289 -14.63 10.19 6.18
C ARG A 289 -14.11 10.30 7.63
N LEU A 290 -14.47 9.33 8.48
CA LEU A 290 -14.00 9.26 9.87
C LEU A 290 -12.49 9.02 9.94
N TRP A 291 -11.95 8.12 9.11
CA TRP A 291 -10.51 7.86 9.04
C TRP A 291 -9.71 9.09 8.59
N SER A 292 -10.21 9.86 7.64
CA SER A 292 -9.56 11.12 7.26
C SER A 292 -9.66 12.21 8.32
N GLU A 293 -10.71 12.21 9.15
CA GLU A 293 -10.74 13.07 10.33
C GLU A 293 -9.72 12.61 11.38
N ILE A 294 -9.59 11.30 11.60
CA ILE A 294 -8.59 10.73 12.52
C ILE A 294 -7.16 11.07 12.04
N ALA A 295 -6.91 11.00 10.73
CA ALA A 295 -5.61 11.29 10.13
C ALA A 295 -5.15 12.75 10.34
N ARG A 296 -6.07 13.70 10.55
CA ARG A 296 -5.74 15.10 10.86
C ARG A 296 -5.24 15.30 12.29
N GLY A 297 -5.36 14.28 13.14
CA GLY A 297 -5.04 14.38 14.56
C GLY A 297 -6.08 15.17 15.35
N GLY A 298 -5.73 15.49 16.60
CA GLY A 298 -6.63 16.17 17.54
C GLY A 298 -6.49 15.60 18.95
N ASP A 299 -7.47 15.90 19.79
CA ASP A 299 -7.55 15.35 21.13
C ASP A 299 -7.70 13.82 21.10
N TYR A 300 -6.93 13.11 21.93
CA TYR A 300 -6.89 11.64 21.89
C TYR A 300 -8.21 10.98 22.33
N ASP A 301 -8.99 11.59 23.23
CA ASP A 301 -10.30 11.03 23.61
C ASP A 301 -11.31 11.20 22.47
N GLU A 302 -11.27 12.33 21.74
CA GLU A 302 -12.05 12.52 20.52
C GLU A 302 -11.63 11.56 19.40
N LEU A 303 -10.33 11.34 19.19
CA LEU A 303 -9.84 10.38 18.21
C LEU A 303 -10.31 8.97 18.55
N ALA A 304 -10.29 8.58 19.82
CA ALA A 304 -10.78 7.27 20.25
C ALA A 304 -12.27 7.07 19.95
N LEU A 305 -13.09 8.11 20.16
CA LEU A 305 -14.51 8.07 19.81
C LEU A 305 -14.72 7.88 18.30
N LYS A 306 -13.95 8.58 17.47
CA LYS A 306 -14.01 8.41 16.00
C LYS A 306 -13.57 7.01 15.56
N VAL A 307 -12.55 6.42 16.20
CA VAL A 307 -12.13 5.04 15.92
C VAL A 307 -13.24 4.05 16.29
N ASP A 308 -13.91 4.24 17.42
CA ASP A 308 -15.05 3.40 17.82
C ASP A 308 -16.24 3.52 16.86
N GLU A 309 -16.51 4.73 16.38
CA GLU A 309 -17.55 5.01 15.38
C GLU A 309 -17.23 4.34 14.04
N ALA A 310 -16.01 4.54 13.52
CA ALA A 310 -15.54 3.91 12.28
C ALA A 310 -15.65 2.38 12.37
N ARG A 311 -15.23 1.79 13.50
CA ARG A 311 -15.39 0.35 13.75
C ARG A 311 -16.85 -0.08 13.67
N SER A 312 -17.74 0.66 14.32
CA SER A 312 -19.17 0.35 14.38
C SER A 312 -19.82 0.41 12.98
N VAL A 313 -19.44 1.39 12.17
CA VAL A 313 -19.86 1.52 10.77
C VAL A 313 -19.36 0.33 9.95
N GLU A 314 -18.08 -0.01 10.04
CA GLU A 314 -17.49 -1.13 9.32
C GLU A 314 -18.11 -2.48 9.74
N GLU A 315 -18.39 -2.70 11.02
CA GLU A 315 -19.08 -3.92 11.50
C GLU A 315 -20.48 -4.08 10.90
N ARG A 316 -21.22 -2.98 10.67
CA ARG A 316 -22.51 -3.04 9.97
C ARG A 316 -22.33 -3.43 8.51
N ALA A 317 -21.31 -2.88 7.84
CA ALA A 317 -20.99 -3.22 6.46
C ALA A 317 -20.65 -4.72 6.31
N ILE A 318 -19.80 -5.24 7.21
CA ILE A 318 -19.38 -6.64 7.19
C ILE A 318 -20.56 -7.59 7.44
N ARG A 319 -21.47 -7.27 8.37
CA ARG A 319 -22.69 -8.08 8.58
C ARG A 319 -23.55 -8.19 7.32
N ARG A 320 -23.60 -7.13 6.49
CA ARG A 320 -24.33 -7.15 5.21
C ARG A 320 -23.60 -7.94 4.13
N LEU A 321 -22.27 -7.95 4.14
CA LEU A 321 -21.47 -8.75 3.20
C LEU A 321 -21.50 -10.24 3.52
N MET A 322 -21.75 -10.61 4.78
CA MET A 322 -21.81 -12.00 5.25
C MET A 322 -23.22 -12.60 5.30
N GLY A 323 -24.27 -11.77 5.22
CA GLY A 323 -25.68 -12.17 5.28
C GLY A 323 -26.27 -12.36 3.90
#